data_AF-A0A7S3N053-F1
#
_entry.id   AF-A0A7S3N053-F1
#
_cell.length_a   1.000
_cell.length_b   1.000
_cell.length_c   1.000
_cell.angle_alpha   90.00
_cell.angle_beta   90.00
_cell.angle_gamma   90.00
#
_symmetry.space_group_name_H-M   'P 1'
#
loop_
_entity.id
_entity.type
_entity.pdbx_description
1 polymer ?
#
loop_
_entity_poly.entity_id
_entity_poly.type
_entity_poly.pdbx_seq_one_letter_code
_entity_poly.pdbx_strand_id
1 'polypeptide(L)'
;ENKKVGKKRHYQDKGYFGAQGFKRVFKDKRDKKKQRRLEEQQIQRGEKTRRDDYELRDYKIGSAKFDEYYSRQFSEYFANQQEFELFRTTLQTKLPVTFRVNPGNVNFETFVDMICDPNFVKDYSVEVVKPEGDVKPVEDDSKMEGEEVKLTMDQKQHQYKEDLRKIKIDYDNLAMDNKAFYPKRLVHEMMIPKELLKKNEGLKAVHKIIDTSKDAGLLTRQELVSMLPPILADIKSHHSVLDMCAAPGSKTAQALEMIMDDHLNNHGQ
;
A
#
# COMPACT_ATOMS: atom_id res chain seq x y z
N GLU A 1 27.04 58.03 -5.54
CA GLU A 1 27.10 56.91 -4.57
C GLU A 1 25.74 56.22 -4.51
N ASN A 2 25.63 54.96 -4.95
CA ASN A 2 24.42 54.15 -4.76
C ASN A 2 24.84 52.79 -4.20
N LYS A 3 24.47 52.54 -2.94
CA LYS A 3 24.83 51.35 -2.16
C LYS A 3 24.10 50.12 -2.71
N LYS A 4 24.88 49.14 -3.18
CA LYS A 4 24.46 47.76 -3.45
C LYS A 4 24.15 47.06 -2.11
N VAL A 5 22.94 46.56 -1.94
CA VAL A 5 22.59 45.60 -0.86
C VAL A 5 22.48 44.22 -1.49
N GLY A 6 23.58 43.47 -1.47
CA GLY A 6 23.59 42.05 -1.82
C GLY A 6 23.13 41.21 -0.62
N LYS A 7 21.94 40.61 -0.71
CA LYS A 7 21.53 39.53 0.19
C LYS A 7 22.05 38.20 -0.37
N LYS A 8 23.18 37.72 0.15
CA LYS A 8 23.60 36.31 0.02
C LYS A 8 22.53 35.44 0.69
N ARG A 9 21.76 34.66 -0.09
CA ARG A 9 20.94 33.57 0.46
C ARG A 9 21.84 32.35 0.61
N HIS A 10 22.10 31.98 1.86
CA HIS A 10 22.74 30.72 2.22
C HIS A 10 21.77 29.58 1.82
N TYR A 11 22.07 28.87 0.74
CA TYR A 11 21.49 27.55 0.50
C TYR A 11 22.18 26.60 1.49
N GLN A 12 21.41 26.07 2.44
CA GLN A 12 21.86 24.92 3.25
C GLN A 12 21.45 23.66 2.51
N ASP A 13 22.46 22.94 2.03
CA ASP A 13 22.40 21.55 1.62
C ASP A 13 21.63 20.71 2.67
N LYS A 14 20.56 20.06 2.23
CA LYS A 14 19.91 18.97 2.98
C LYS A 14 20.24 17.65 2.30
N GLY A 15 21.52 17.30 2.30
CA GLY A 15 22.01 15.93 2.17
C GLY A 15 22.56 15.47 3.52
N TYR A 16 22.41 14.18 3.83
CA TYR A 16 22.87 13.45 5.03
C TYR A 16 21.97 13.49 6.28
N PHE A 17 21.17 12.43 6.42
CA PHE A 17 20.58 12.01 7.70
C PHE A 17 21.69 11.54 8.66
N GLY A 18 22.29 12.46 9.40
CA GLY A 18 23.19 12.14 10.51
C GLY A 18 22.44 11.60 11.74
N ALA A 19 23.18 11.09 12.73
CA ALA A 19 22.66 10.49 13.98
C ALA A 19 21.66 11.37 14.78
N GLN A 20 21.62 12.69 14.52
CA GLN A 20 20.63 13.61 15.08
C GLN A 20 19.23 13.43 14.49
N GLY A 21 19.11 13.01 13.22
CA GLY A 21 17.83 12.70 12.57
C GLY A 21 17.15 11.48 13.20
N PHE A 22 17.93 10.43 13.48
CA PHE A 22 17.44 9.26 14.21
C PHE A 22 16.94 9.62 15.61
N LYS A 23 17.71 10.40 16.39
CA LYS A 23 17.29 10.85 17.73
C LYS A 23 15.98 11.66 17.71
N ARG A 24 15.76 12.49 16.69
CA ARG A 24 14.49 13.22 16.48
C ARG A 24 13.32 12.27 16.21
N VAL A 25 13.48 11.30 15.31
CA VAL A 25 12.42 10.32 14.98
C VAL A 25 12.05 9.46 16.20
N PHE A 26 13.04 9.04 17.00
CA PHE A 26 12.79 8.29 18.23
C PHE A 26 12.09 9.12 19.31
N LYS A 27 12.43 10.42 19.43
CA LYS A 27 11.77 11.36 20.33
C LYS A 27 10.30 11.57 19.93
N ASP A 28 10.04 11.81 18.64
CA ASP A 28 8.67 11.96 18.10
C ASP A 28 7.81 10.70 18.31
N LYS A 29 8.39 9.49 18.15
CA LYS A 29 7.67 8.23 18.43
C LYS A 29 7.33 8.09 19.91
N ARG A 30 8.24 8.49 20.81
CA ARG A 30 8.02 8.42 22.27
C ARG A 30 6.97 9.44 22.72
N ASP A 31 7.01 10.64 22.17
CA ASP A 31 6.06 11.71 22.49
C ASP A 31 4.65 11.38 21.97
N LYS A 32 4.52 10.84 20.74
CA LYS A 32 3.25 10.32 20.23
C LYS A 32 2.70 9.17 21.09
N LYS A 33 3.55 8.25 21.57
CA LYS A 33 3.10 7.15 22.46
C LYS A 33 2.62 7.67 23.81
N LYS A 34 3.27 8.70 24.36
CA LYS A 34 2.86 9.34 25.62
C LYS A 34 1.53 10.08 25.45
N GLN A 35 1.36 10.78 24.34
CA GLN A 35 0.13 11.51 24.02
C GLN A 35 -1.07 10.57 23.83
N ARG A 36 -0.89 9.44 23.14
CA ARG A 36 -1.94 8.41 23.00
C ARG A 36 -2.39 7.81 24.34
N ARG A 37 -1.45 7.55 25.25
CA ARG A 37 -1.76 7.04 26.60
C ARG A 37 -2.55 8.05 27.45
N LEU A 38 -2.19 9.33 27.35
CA LEU A 38 -2.92 10.42 28.02
C LEU A 38 -4.34 10.56 27.46
N GLU A 39 -4.50 10.46 26.15
CA GLU A 39 -5.83 10.47 25.52
C GLU A 39 -6.67 9.25 25.90
N GLU A 40 -6.08 8.06 25.94
CA GLU A 40 -6.76 6.83 26.41
C GLU A 40 -7.23 6.95 27.87
N GLN A 41 -6.41 7.52 28.75
CA GLN A 41 -6.79 7.75 30.15
C GLN A 41 -7.91 8.80 30.30
N GLN A 42 -7.88 9.86 29.49
CA GLN A 42 -8.95 10.88 29.47
C GLN A 42 -10.27 10.32 28.93
N ILE A 43 -10.21 9.40 27.95
CA ILE A 43 -11.38 8.68 27.44
C ILE A 43 -11.97 7.75 28.50
N GLN A 44 -11.12 7.00 29.24
CA GLN A 44 -11.57 6.13 30.33
C GLN A 44 -12.20 6.88 31.51
N ARG A 45 -11.79 8.13 31.73
CA ARG A 45 -12.35 9.01 32.77
C ARG A 45 -13.61 9.76 32.33
N GLY A 46 -14.05 9.60 31.07
CA GLY A 46 -15.18 10.33 30.51
C GLY A 46 -14.92 11.82 30.28
N GLU A 47 -13.68 12.29 30.45
CA GLU A 47 -13.27 13.69 30.29
C GLU A 47 -13.11 14.09 28.81
N LYS A 48 -13.00 13.09 27.93
CA LYS A 48 -12.85 13.29 26.49
C LYS A 48 -13.62 12.21 25.75
N THR A 49 -14.54 12.60 24.88
CA THR A 49 -15.18 11.67 23.94
C THR A 49 -14.14 11.22 22.91
N ARG A 50 -14.19 9.96 22.52
CA ARG A 50 -13.31 9.44 21.47
C ARG A 50 -13.62 10.23 20.20
N ARG A 51 -12.62 10.88 19.60
CA ARG A 51 -12.77 11.68 18.36
C ARG A 51 -13.18 10.86 17.12
N ASP A 52 -13.54 9.59 17.30
CA ASP A 52 -13.84 8.61 16.28
C ASP A 52 -15.35 8.29 16.20
N ASP A 53 -16.24 9.18 16.66
CA ASP A 53 -17.70 9.10 16.39
C ASP A 53 -18.06 9.35 14.91
N TYR A 54 -17.12 9.09 13.99
CA TYR A 54 -17.51 8.71 12.65
C TYR A 54 -18.08 7.31 12.78
N GLU A 55 -19.42 7.19 12.78
CA GLU A 55 -20.08 5.95 12.39
C GLU A 55 -19.34 5.45 11.15
N LEU A 56 -18.57 4.38 11.31
CA LEU A 56 -17.88 3.76 10.20
C LEU A 56 -18.97 3.15 9.34
N ARG A 57 -19.54 3.94 8.44
CA ARG A 57 -20.47 3.44 7.44
C ARG A 57 -19.72 2.33 6.74
N ASP A 58 -20.25 1.12 6.81
CA ASP A 58 -19.87 0.06 5.88
C ASP A 58 -20.04 0.68 4.50
N TYR A 59 -18.92 1.06 3.89
CA TYR A 59 -18.93 1.75 2.60
C TYR A 59 -19.24 0.67 1.57
N LYS A 60 -20.53 0.32 1.46
CA LYS A 60 -21.03 -0.47 0.36
C LYS A 60 -20.84 0.39 -0.88
N ILE A 61 -19.88 0.03 -1.72
CA ILE A 61 -19.77 0.59 -3.06
C ILE A 61 -21.02 0.11 -3.79
N GLY A 62 -22.04 0.96 -3.83
CA GLY A 62 -23.37 0.61 -4.27
C GLY A 62 -24.36 1.60 -3.69
N SER A 63 -24.94 2.41 -4.55
CA SER A 63 -26.12 3.21 -4.25
C SER A 63 -27.11 2.95 -5.37
N ALA A 64 -28.41 3.11 -5.10
CA ALA A 64 -29.41 2.96 -6.15
C ALA A 64 -29.07 3.82 -7.39
N LYS A 65 -28.51 5.02 -7.18
CA LYS A 65 -28.04 5.91 -8.26
C LYS A 65 -26.82 5.37 -9.01
N PHE A 66 -25.86 4.78 -8.30
CA PHE A 66 -24.68 4.15 -8.92
C PHE A 66 -25.13 2.96 -9.79
N ASP A 67 -25.99 2.11 -9.25
CA ASP A 67 -26.47 0.91 -9.91
C ASP A 67 -27.29 1.28 -11.15
N GLU A 68 -28.24 2.23 -11.02
CA GLU A 68 -29.03 2.76 -12.14
C GLU A 68 -28.14 3.38 -13.22
N TYR A 69 -27.17 4.22 -12.83
CA TYR A 69 -26.30 4.88 -13.79
C TYR A 69 -25.45 3.88 -14.57
N TYR A 70 -24.69 3.02 -13.88
CA TYR A 70 -23.74 2.12 -14.55
C TYR A 70 -24.41 0.94 -15.25
N SER A 71 -25.55 0.44 -14.74
CA SER A 71 -26.34 -0.56 -15.48
C SER A 71 -26.85 -0.01 -16.81
N ARG A 72 -27.22 1.28 -16.85
CA ARG A 72 -27.67 1.94 -18.08
C ARG A 72 -26.51 2.30 -19.02
N GLN A 73 -25.39 2.81 -18.50
CA GLN A 73 -24.24 3.19 -19.33
C GLN A 73 -23.59 1.99 -20.02
N PHE A 74 -23.59 0.84 -19.36
CA PHE A 74 -22.94 -0.36 -19.84
C PHE A 74 -23.93 -1.45 -20.30
N SER A 75 -25.20 -1.09 -20.52
CA SER A 75 -26.26 -2.02 -20.92
C SER A 75 -25.96 -2.78 -22.21
N GLU A 76 -25.20 -2.17 -23.12
CA GLU A 76 -24.77 -2.80 -24.38
C GLU A 76 -23.55 -3.71 -24.21
N TYR A 77 -22.80 -3.56 -23.12
CA TYR A 77 -21.57 -4.33 -22.86
C TYR A 77 -21.81 -5.53 -21.96
N PHE A 78 -22.83 -5.48 -21.10
CA PHE A 78 -23.19 -6.61 -20.25
C PHE A 78 -24.21 -7.51 -20.94
N ALA A 79 -23.88 -8.79 -21.07
CA ALA A 79 -24.77 -9.78 -21.65
C ALA A 79 -26.00 -10.04 -20.76
N ASN A 80 -25.86 -9.87 -19.43
CA ASN A 80 -26.92 -10.12 -18.46
C ASN A 80 -26.67 -9.43 -17.11
N GLN A 81 -27.65 -9.53 -16.21
CA GLN A 81 -27.58 -8.97 -14.86
C GLN A 81 -26.46 -9.57 -14.00
N GLN A 82 -26.07 -10.83 -14.24
CA GLN A 82 -25.00 -11.49 -13.47
C GLN A 82 -23.64 -10.88 -13.77
N GLU A 83 -23.40 -10.46 -15.02
CA GLU A 83 -22.17 -9.78 -15.39
C GLU A 83 -22.07 -8.39 -14.75
N PHE A 84 -23.19 -7.67 -14.66
CA PHE A 84 -23.23 -6.41 -13.91
C PHE A 84 -23.02 -6.63 -12.40
N GLU A 85 -23.54 -7.72 -11.84
CA GLU A 85 -23.27 -8.11 -10.46
C GLU A 85 -21.80 -8.46 -10.24
N LEU A 86 -21.19 -9.20 -11.17
CA LEU A 86 -19.75 -9.46 -11.16
C LEU A 86 -18.96 -8.13 -11.17
N PHE A 87 -19.25 -7.22 -12.09
CA PHE A 87 -18.65 -5.88 -12.13
C PHE A 87 -18.75 -5.15 -10.79
N ARG A 88 -19.95 -5.10 -10.18
CA ARG A 88 -20.16 -4.47 -8.87
C ARG A 88 -19.34 -5.13 -7.77
N THR A 89 -19.32 -6.46 -7.73
CA THR A 89 -18.52 -7.19 -6.75
C THR A 89 -17.03 -6.96 -6.96
N THR A 90 -16.54 -6.92 -8.20
CA THR A 90 -15.14 -6.61 -8.52
C THR A 90 -14.74 -5.22 -8.01
N LEU A 91 -15.59 -4.20 -8.19
CA LEU A 91 -15.31 -2.85 -7.67
C LEU A 91 -15.22 -2.79 -6.13
N GLN A 92 -15.84 -3.74 -5.43
CA GLN A 92 -15.77 -3.87 -3.97
C GLN A 92 -14.54 -4.63 -3.49
N THR A 93 -13.88 -5.39 -4.37
CA THR A 93 -12.67 -6.13 -4.01
C THR A 93 -11.52 -5.18 -3.70
N LYS A 94 -10.66 -5.58 -2.75
CA LYS A 94 -9.44 -4.84 -2.45
C LYS A 94 -8.41 -5.09 -3.54
N LEU A 95 -7.82 -4.01 -4.03
CA LEU A 95 -6.72 -4.10 -4.98
C LEU A 95 -5.51 -4.83 -4.37
N PRO A 96 -4.75 -5.55 -5.21
CA PRO A 96 -3.50 -6.17 -4.81
C PRO A 96 -2.44 -5.13 -4.41
N VAL A 97 -1.34 -5.59 -3.83
CA VAL A 97 -0.17 -4.73 -3.59
C VAL A 97 0.60 -4.58 -4.89
N THR A 98 0.46 -3.41 -5.52
CA THR A 98 1.17 -3.05 -6.75
C THR A 98 2.31 -2.08 -6.47
N PHE A 99 3.46 -2.29 -7.12
CA PHE A 99 4.55 -1.34 -7.14
C PHE A 99 5.32 -1.38 -8.46
N ARG A 100 6.02 -0.28 -8.75
CA ARG A 100 6.95 -0.15 -9.87
C ARG A 100 8.37 -0.01 -9.33
N VAL A 101 9.30 -0.75 -9.91
CA VAL A 101 10.74 -0.61 -9.66
C VAL A 101 11.30 0.57 -10.44
N ASN A 102 12.13 1.38 -9.80
CA ASN A 102 12.76 2.54 -10.40
C ASN A 102 14.05 2.15 -11.13
N PRO A 103 14.11 2.26 -12.47
CA PRO A 103 15.30 1.89 -13.24
C PRO A 103 16.48 2.85 -13.03
N GLY A 104 16.25 4.05 -12.49
CA GLY A 104 17.30 5.00 -12.17
C GLY A 104 18.15 4.63 -10.95
N ASN A 105 17.81 3.55 -10.23
CA ASN A 105 18.59 3.08 -9.09
C ASN A 105 19.61 2.02 -9.54
N VAL A 106 20.88 2.15 -9.16
CA VAL A 106 21.96 1.24 -9.58
C VAL A 106 21.73 -0.24 -9.27
N ASN A 107 20.92 -0.57 -8.27
CA ASN A 107 20.68 -1.95 -7.84
C ASN A 107 19.32 -2.49 -8.29
N PHE A 108 18.64 -1.83 -9.24
CA PHE A 108 17.27 -2.19 -9.60
C PHE A 108 17.17 -3.61 -10.19
N GLU A 109 18.12 -4.03 -11.02
CA GLU A 109 18.12 -5.36 -11.66
C GLU A 109 18.23 -6.47 -10.61
N THR A 110 19.22 -6.38 -9.72
CA THR A 110 19.39 -7.33 -8.61
C THR A 110 18.15 -7.36 -7.71
N PHE A 111 17.50 -6.22 -7.50
CA PHE A 111 16.25 -6.18 -6.74
C PHE A 111 15.11 -6.89 -7.47
N VAL A 112 14.99 -6.70 -8.80
CA VAL A 112 14.01 -7.41 -9.65
C VAL A 112 14.25 -8.92 -9.61
N ASP A 113 15.49 -9.38 -9.77
CA ASP A 113 15.85 -10.80 -9.72
C ASP A 113 15.44 -11.42 -8.37
N MET A 114 15.76 -10.72 -7.27
CA MET A 114 15.41 -11.16 -5.92
C MET A 114 13.89 -11.28 -5.72
N ILE A 115 13.09 -10.30 -6.16
CA ILE A 115 11.62 -10.36 -5.95
C ILE A 115 10.91 -11.28 -6.95
N CYS A 116 11.54 -11.59 -8.08
CA CYS A 116 11.02 -12.52 -9.08
C CYS A 116 11.37 -13.97 -8.79
N ASP A 117 12.24 -14.25 -7.82
CA ASP A 117 12.45 -15.61 -7.33
C ASP A 117 11.11 -16.19 -6.87
N PRO A 118 10.66 -17.34 -7.42
CA PRO A 118 9.43 -18.00 -6.99
C PRO A 118 9.41 -18.30 -5.48
N ASN A 119 10.58 -18.48 -4.87
CA ASN A 119 10.72 -18.72 -3.43
C ASN A 119 10.86 -17.43 -2.61
N PHE A 120 10.94 -16.24 -3.23
CA PHE A 120 11.14 -14.97 -2.50
C PHE A 120 10.18 -14.83 -1.32
N VAL A 121 8.88 -15.01 -1.57
CA VAL A 121 7.88 -14.86 -0.50
C VAL A 121 8.07 -15.95 0.55
N LYS A 122 8.31 -17.19 0.14
CA LYS A 122 8.51 -18.33 1.03
C LYS A 122 9.75 -18.17 1.92
N ASP A 123 10.88 -17.81 1.34
CA ASP A 123 12.18 -17.64 2.00
C ASP A 123 12.18 -16.50 3.01
N TYR A 124 11.41 -15.44 2.74
CA TYR A 124 11.24 -14.30 3.63
C TYR A 124 9.94 -14.36 4.45
N SER A 125 9.22 -15.48 4.42
CA SER A 125 8.08 -15.72 5.29
C SER A 125 8.43 -16.69 6.39
N VAL A 126 7.76 -16.53 7.54
CA VAL A 126 7.89 -17.46 8.66
C VAL A 126 6.62 -18.29 8.72
N GLU A 127 6.75 -19.62 8.71
CA GLU A 127 5.64 -20.47 9.11
C GLU A 127 5.29 -20.15 10.57
N VAL A 128 4.05 -19.74 10.81
CA VAL A 128 3.57 -19.51 12.18
C VAL A 128 3.41 -20.89 12.83
N VAL A 129 4.48 -21.38 13.45
CA VAL A 129 4.45 -22.60 14.27
C VAL A 129 3.47 -22.35 15.40
N LYS A 130 2.42 -23.20 15.50
CA LYS A 130 1.53 -23.19 16.68
C LYS A 130 2.41 -23.43 17.92
N PRO A 131 2.25 -22.71 19.03
CA PRO A 131 2.86 -23.16 20.27
C PRO A 131 2.34 -24.57 20.56
N GLU A 132 3.24 -25.55 20.59
CA GLU A 132 2.99 -26.87 21.16
C GLU A 132 2.66 -26.66 22.63
N GLY A 133 1.40 -26.86 22.97
CA GLY A 133 0.85 -26.70 24.30
C GLY A 133 -0.61 -27.12 24.30
N ASP A 134 -0.82 -28.43 24.49
CA ASP A 134 -2.06 -29.12 24.86
C ASP A 134 -3.37 -28.33 24.64
N VAL A 135 -3.87 -28.36 23.41
CA VAL A 135 -5.29 -28.08 23.19
C VAL A 135 -6.03 -29.35 23.62
N LYS A 136 -6.60 -29.31 24.84
CA LYS A 136 -7.60 -30.30 25.27
C LYS A 136 -8.69 -30.38 24.18
N PRO A 137 -9.22 -31.58 23.87
CA PRO A 137 -10.30 -31.70 22.91
C PRO A 137 -11.44 -30.78 23.34
N VAL A 138 -11.90 -29.94 22.42
CA VAL A 138 -13.14 -29.17 22.59
C VAL A 138 -14.24 -30.22 22.64
N GLU A 139 -14.88 -30.36 23.80
CA GLU A 139 -16.08 -31.17 23.94
C GLU A 139 -17.17 -30.63 23.00
N ASP A 140 -17.87 -31.56 22.37
CA ASP A 140 -18.98 -31.34 21.45
C ASP A 140 -20.15 -30.69 22.19
N ASP A 141 -20.15 -29.36 22.27
CA ASP A 141 -21.29 -28.55 22.70
C ASP A 141 -22.34 -28.47 21.56
N SER A 142 -22.83 -29.62 21.13
CA SER A 142 -24.08 -29.71 20.38
C SER A 142 -25.26 -29.48 21.33
N LYS A 143 -25.47 -28.21 21.72
CA LYS A 143 -26.75 -27.55 22.07
C LYS A 143 -26.50 -26.26 22.86
N MET A 144 -26.29 -25.15 22.17
CA MET A 144 -26.77 -23.85 22.62
C MET A 144 -27.27 -23.08 21.41
N GLU A 145 -28.58 -22.81 21.36
CA GLU A 145 -29.13 -21.73 20.57
C GLU A 145 -28.54 -20.43 21.13
N GLY A 146 -27.42 -19.99 20.56
CA GLY A 146 -26.72 -18.78 20.98
C GLY A 146 -27.34 -17.55 20.34
N GLU A 147 -27.80 -16.61 21.17
CA GLU A 147 -28.09 -15.24 20.75
C GLU A 147 -26.91 -14.68 19.94
N GLU A 148 -27.21 -14.08 18.80
CA GLU A 148 -26.22 -13.41 17.95
C GLU A 148 -25.62 -12.24 18.73
N VAL A 149 -24.45 -12.43 19.35
CA VAL A 149 -23.76 -11.40 20.12
C VAL A 149 -23.41 -10.24 19.19
N LYS A 150 -24.17 -9.15 19.27
CA LYS A 150 -23.90 -7.91 18.52
C LYS A 150 -22.61 -7.29 19.02
N LEU A 151 -21.49 -7.63 18.37
CA LEU A 151 -20.20 -6.97 18.58
C LEU A 151 -20.31 -5.49 18.23
N THR A 152 -19.73 -4.64 19.08
CA THR A 152 -19.59 -3.21 18.80
C THR A 152 -18.64 -3.00 17.60
N MET A 153 -18.72 -1.85 16.94
CA MET A 153 -17.88 -1.54 15.78
C MET A 153 -16.39 -1.62 16.08
N ASP A 154 -15.98 -1.20 17.28
CA ASP A 154 -14.61 -1.35 17.77
C ASP A 154 -14.19 -2.81 17.90
N GLN A 155 -15.07 -3.64 18.45
CA GLN A 155 -14.82 -5.08 18.59
C GLN A 155 -14.72 -5.76 17.22
N LYS A 156 -15.58 -5.40 16.25
CA LYS A 156 -15.51 -5.90 14.87
C LYS A 156 -14.19 -5.52 14.18
N GLN A 157 -13.73 -4.28 14.33
CA GLN A 157 -12.44 -3.86 13.78
C GLN A 157 -11.26 -4.54 14.46
N HIS A 158 -11.34 -4.76 15.77
CA HIS A 158 -10.31 -5.47 16.52
C HIS A 158 -10.23 -6.92 16.06
N GLN A 159 -11.38 -7.60 15.99
CA GLN A 159 -11.49 -8.97 15.49
C GLN A 159 -10.93 -9.08 14.08
N TYR A 160 -11.36 -8.24 13.13
CA TYR A 160 -10.84 -8.24 11.76
C TYR A 160 -9.32 -8.07 11.68
N LYS A 161 -8.74 -7.21 12.53
CA LYS A 161 -7.28 -7.02 12.59
C LYS A 161 -6.55 -8.23 13.17
N GLU A 162 -7.15 -8.91 14.14
CA GLU A 162 -6.59 -10.15 14.71
C GLU A 162 -6.73 -11.32 13.72
N ASP A 163 -7.84 -11.39 12.99
CA ASP A 163 -8.04 -12.38 11.93
C ASP A 163 -6.96 -12.22 10.86
N LEU A 164 -6.74 -10.99 10.35
CA LEU A 164 -5.67 -10.70 9.39
C LEU A 164 -4.26 -11.12 9.85
N ARG A 165 -3.99 -11.12 11.16
CA ARG A 165 -2.69 -11.57 11.70
C ARG A 165 -2.50 -13.07 11.55
N LYS A 166 -3.57 -13.84 11.71
CA LYS A 166 -3.56 -15.29 11.84
C LYS A 166 -4.06 -16.03 10.59
N ILE A 167 -4.60 -15.33 9.60
CA ILE A 167 -4.98 -15.92 8.31
C ILE A 167 -3.81 -16.76 7.77
N LYS A 168 -4.11 -18.03 7.45
CA LYS A 168 -3.17 -18.95 6.82
C LYS A 168 -2.94 -18.47 5.38
N ILE A 169 -1.68 -18.31 5.02
CA ILE A 169 -1.27 -17.93 3.68
C ILE A 169 -0.69 -19.16 2.99
N ASP A 170 -1.09 -19.36 1.74
CA ASP A 170 -0.51 -20.34 0.86
C ASP A 170 0.75 -19.76 0.22
N TYR A 171 1.90 -19.98 0.86
CA TYR A 171 3.18 -19.42 0.41
C TYR A 171 3.70 -20.10 -0.86
N ASP A 172 3.27 -21.33 -1.17
CA ASP A 172 3.75 -22.06 -2.35
C ASP A 172 3.15 -21.47 -3.64
N ASN A 173 1.97 -20.88 -3.55
CA ASN A 173 1.29 -20.22 -4.68
C ASN A 173 1.38 -18.68 -4.64
N LEU A 174 1.95 -18.09 -3.59
CA LEU A 174 2.08 -16.65 -3.46
C LEU A 174 3.42 -16.17 -4.06
N ALA A 175 3.36 -15.65 -5.28
CA ALA A 175 4.51 -15.07 -5.97
C ALA A 175 4.26 -13.59 -6.36
N MET A 176 5.33 -12.94 -6.83
CA MET A 176 5.23 -11.63 -7.47
C MET A 176 4.82 -11.80 -8.93
N ASP A 177 3.61 -11.37 -9.27
CA ASP A 177 3.12 -11.36 -10.64
C ASP A 177 3.73 -10.18 -11.42
N ASN A 178 4.41 -10.48 -12.52
CA ASN A 178 5.03 -9.47 -13.37
C ASN A 178 4.07 -9.00 -14.48
N LYS A 179 3.98 -7.69 -14.68
CA LYS A 179 3.12 -7.12 -15.71
C LYS A 179 3.86 -6.95 -17.02
N ALA A 180 3.70 -7.93 -17.91
CA ALA A 180 4.38 -8.00 -19.21
C ALA A 180 4.12 -6.80 -20.14
N PHE A 181 2.99 -6.11 -19.99
CA PHE A 181 2.69 -4.91 -20.78
C PHE A 181 3.51 -3.69 -20.36
N TYR A 182 4.09 -3.69 -19.15
CA TYR A 182 4.87 -2.57 -18.64
C TYR A 182 6.30 -2.64 -19.20
N PRO A 183 6.86 -1.52 -19.73
CA PRO A 183 8.21 -1.49 -20.28
C PRO A 183 9.26 -2.06 -19.30
N LYS A 184 10.22 -2.83 -19.84
CA LYS A 184 11.29 -3.48 -19.07
C LYS A 184 10.80 -4.39 -17.93
N ARG A 185 9.51 -4.74 -17.91
CA ARG A 185 8.91 -5.63 -16.89
C ARG A 185 9.14 -5.14 -15.46
N LEU A 186 9.07 -3.83 -15.21
CA LEU A 186 9.39 -3.23 -13.90
C LEU A 186 8.20 -3.13 -12.93
N VAL A 187 7.02 -3.63 -13.30
CA VAL A 187 5.83 -3.60 -12.45
C VAL A 187 5.50 -4.98 -11.94
N HIS A 188 5.32 -5.06 -10.63
CA HIS A 188 5.05 -6.30 -9.93
C HIS A 188 3.83 -6.13 -9.01
N GLU A 189 3.00 -7.16 -8.95
CA GLU A 189 1.85 -7.27 -8.08
C GLU A 189 1.95 -8.49 -7.20
N MET A 190 1.68 -8.31 -5.91
CA MET A 190 1.41 -9.44 -5.02
C MET A 190 -0.11 -9.53 -4.85
N MET A 191 -0.69 -10.70 -5.18
CA MET A 191 -2.14 -10.95 -5.20
C MET A 191 -2.75 -11.06 -3.79
N ILE A 192 -2.43 -10.11 -2.94
CA ILE A 192 -2.98 -9.94 -1.60
C ILE A 192 -3.30 -8.47 -1.33
N PRO A 193 -4.28 -8.17 -0.47
CA PRO A 193 -4.54 -6.81 -0.02
C PRO A 193 -3.37 -6.24 0.80
N LYS A 194 -3.17 -4.92 0.72
CA LYS A 194 -2.15 -4.18 1.47
C LYS A 194 -2.24 -4.38 2.99
N GLU A 195 -3.45 -4.50 3.52
CA GLU A 195 -3.70 -4.72 4.94
C GLU A 195 -3.18 -6.08 5.38
N LEU A 196 -3.35 -7.11 4.55
CA LEU A 196 -2.87 -8.46 4.82
C LEU A 196 -1.34 -8.48 4.85
N LEU A 197 -0.69 -7.92 3.81
CA LEU A 197 0.78 -7.79 3.76
C LEU A 197 1.34 -7.10 5.01
N LYS A 198 0.66 -6.06 5.49
CA LYS A 198 1.12 -5.26 6.64
C LYS A 198 0.88 -5.92 8.00
N LYS A 199 -0.16 -6.74 8.13
CA LYS A 199 -0.66 -7.23 9.43
C LYS A 199 -0.34 -8.69 9.67
N ASN A 200 -0.28 -9.51 8.64
CA ASN A 200 0.00 -10.93 8.77
C ASN A 200 1.39 -11.16 9.39
N GLU A 201 1.50 -12.11 10.31
CA GLU A 201 2.74 -12.35 11.03
C GLU A 201 3.83 -12.97 10.17
N GLY A 202 3.46 -13.89 9.28
CA GLY A 202 4.40 -14.54 8.36
C GLY A 202 4.94 -13.59 7.30
N LEU A 203 4.16 -12.58 6.88
CA LEU A 203 4.59 -11.60 5.86
C LEU A 203 5.35 -10.38 6.40
N LYS A 204 5.63 -10.29 7.71
CA LYS A 204 6.29 -9.10 8.30
C LYS A 204 7.65 -8.79 7.67
N ALA A 205 8.44 -9.83 7.35
CA ALA A 205 9.75 -9.66 6.74
C ALA A 205 9.63 -9.21 5.27
N VAL A 206 8.75 -9.83 4.49
CA VAL A 206 8.41 -9.38 3.11
C VAL A 206 7.95 -7.92 3.09
N HIS A 207 7.00 -7.55 3.97
CA HIS A 207 6.52 -6.18 4.10
C HIS A 207 7.66 -5.20 4.45
N LYS A 208 8.57 -5.60 5.34
CA LYS A 208 9.74 -4.78 5.72
C LYS A 208 10.69 -4.58 4.55
N ILE A 209 10.94 -5.60 3.73
CA ILE A 209 11.76 -5.49 2.52
C ILE A 209 11.12 -4.46 1.57
N ILE A 210 9.83 -4.61 1.26
CA ILE A 210 9.11 -3.69 0.35
C ILE A 210 9.12 -2.25 0.89
N ASP A 211 8.87 -2.05 2.19
CA ASP A 211 8.91 -0.71 2.80
C ASP A 211 10.32 -0.11 2.79
N THR A 212 11.35 -0.90 3.06
CA THR A 212 12.75 -0.42 3.05
C THR A 212 13.19 -0.08 1.62
N SER A 213 12.85 -0.91 0.64
CA SER A 213 13.12 -0.65 -0.78
C SER A 213 12.40 0.60 -1.28
N LYS A 214 11.17 0.85 -0.80
CA LYS A 214 10.46 2.10 -1.08
C LYS A 214 11.20 3.31 -0.51
N ASP A 215 11.61 3.25 0.76
CA ASP A 215 12.32 4.36 1.41
C ASP A 215 13.71 4.60 0.78
N ALA A 216 14.33 3.56 0.21
CA ALA A 216 15.57 3.64 -0.56
C ALA A 216 15.38 4.15 -2.00
N GLY A 217 14.14 4.35 -2.46
CA GLY A 217 13.84 4.78 -3.82
C GLY A 217 14.05 3.70 -4.89
N LEU A 218 14.15 2.42 -4.49
CA LEU A 218 14.20 1.28 -5.41
C LEU A 218 12.83 1.00 -6.04
N LEU A 219 11.75 1.32 -5.32
CA LEU A 219 10.39 1.14 -5.83
C LEU A 219 9.46 2.27 -5.39
N THR A 220 8.40 2.44 -6.15
CA THR A 220 7.29 3.34 -5.85
C THR A 220 5.98 2.54 -5.84
N ARG A 221 5.20 2.65 -4.77
CA ARG A 221 3.85 2.08 -4.74
C ARG A 221 2.91 2.96 -5.53
N GLN A 222 2.24 2.39 -6.52
CA GLN A 222 1.28 3.06 -7.37
C GLN A 222 0.30 2.02 -7.92
N GLU A 223 -0.96 2.39 -8.03
CA GLU A 223 -1.99 1.55 -8.63
C GLU A 223 -1.69 1.27 -10.12
N LEU A 224 -1.97 0.06 -10.58
CA LEU A 224 -1.62 -0.40 -11.93
C LEU A 224 -2.17 0.52 -13.03
N VAL A 225 -3.49 0.77 -13.02
CA VAL A 225 -4.14 1.62 -14.05
C VAL A 225 -3.69 3.08 -13.98
N SER A 226 -3.24 3.54 -12.82
CA SER A 226 -2.68 4.88 -12.62
C SER A 226 -1.32 5.06 -13.30
N MET A 227 -0.65 3.97 -13.69
CA MET A 227 0.62 4.00 -14.40
C MET A 227 0.46 4.10 -15.93
N LEU A 228 -0.73 3.85 -16.47
CA LEU A 228 -0.97 3.88 -17.92
C LEU A 228 -0.80 5.27 -18.54
N PRO A 229 -1.28 6.39 -17.93
CA PRO A 229 -1.23 7.69 -18.61
C PRO A 229 0.19 8.15 -18.98
N PRO A 230 1.21 8.07 -18.10
CA PRO A 230 2.58 8.43 -18.50
C PRO A 230 3.17 7.52 -19.59
N ILE A 231 2.83 6.22 -19.59
CA ILE A 231 3.28 5.27 -20.64
C ILE A 231 2.69 5.67 -21.99
N LEU A 232 1.37 5.90 -22.03
CA LEU A 232 0.65 6.25 -23.25
C LEU A 232 1.03 7.64 -23.79
N ALA A 233 1.49 8.54 -22.92
CA ALA A 233 2.03 9.84 -23.32
C ALA A 233 3.41 9.74 -24.00
N ASP A 234 4.05 8.56 -23.97
CA ASP A 234 5.35 8.25 -24.58
C ASP A 234 6.41 9.34 -24.37
N ILE A 235 6.63 9.68 -23.10
CA ILE A 235 7.52 10.78 -22.71
C ILE A 235 8.97 10.41 -23.02
N LYS A 236 9.68 11.31 -23.73
CA LYS A 236 11.10 11.20 -24.08
C LYS A 236 11.94 12.25 -23.38
N SER A 237 13.26 12.02 -23.32
CA SER A 237 14.22 12.88 -22.62
C SER A 237 14.29 14.34 -23.12
N HIS A 238 13.99 14.57 -24.39
CA HIS A 238 14.01 15.89 -25.02
C HIS A 238 12.65 16.63 -24.98
N HIS A 239 11.60 16.01 -24.42
CA HIS A 239 10.28 16.63 -24.31
C HIS A 239 10.21 17.65 -23.18
N SER A 240 9.42 18.71 -23.40
CA SER A 240 8.94 19.58 -22.32
C SER A 240 7.59 19.06 -21.82
N VAL A 241 7.53 18.58 -20.58
CA VAL A 241 6.34 17.94 -20.01
C VAL A 241 5.75 18.81 -18.89
N LEU A 242 4.42 18.97 -18.91
CA LEU A 242 3.67 19.66 -17.86
C LEU A 242 2.68 18.71 -17.19
N ASP A 243 2.84 18.51 -15.87
CA ASP A 243 1.86 17.81 -15.04
C ASP A 243 0.98 18.84 -14.32
N MET A 244 -0.24 19.05 -14.83
CA MET A 244 -1.17 20.05 -14.31
C MET A 244 -1.72 19.70 -12.92
N CYS A 245 -1.70 18.43 -12.52
CA CYS A 245 -2.29 17.93 -11.28
C CYS A 245 -1.34 16.99 -10.56
N ALA A 246 -0.18 17.52 -10.17
CA ALA A 246 0.93 16.72 -9.71
C ALA A 246 0.71 16.04 -8.34
N ALA A 247 -0.09 16.57 -7.41
CA ALA A 247 -0.23 15.98 -6.08
C ALA A 247 -1.00 14.64 -6.11
N PRO A 248 -0.53 13.55 -5.45
CA PRO A 248 0.61 13.46 -4.54
C PRO A 248 2.00 13.22 -5.17
N GLY A 249 2.10 12.99 -6.49
CA GLY A 249 3.38 13.00 -7.23
C GLY A 249 3.74 11.74 -8.00
N SER A 250 2.94 10.66 -7.92
CA SER A 250 3.34 9.36 -8.48
C SER A 250 3.49 9.35 -10.01
N LYS A 251 2.61 10.07 -10.73
CA LYS A 251 2.69 10.19 -12.19
C LYS A 251 3.85 11.09 -12.60
N THR A 252 4.07 12.18 -11.87
CA THR A 252 5.22 13.07 -12.07
C THR A 252 6.54 12.29 -11.88
N ALA A 253 6.64 11.50 -10.81
CA ALA A 253 7.80 10.64 -10.56
C ALA A 253 8.00 9.62 -11.68
N GLN A 254 6.93 8.97 -12.15
CA GLN A 254 6.98 8.06 -13.28
C GLN A 254 7.49 8.74 -14.56
N ALA A 255 7.00 9.93 -14.87
CA ALA A 255 7.46 10.70 -16.02
C ALA A 255 8.96 11.03 -15.92
N LEU A 256 9.43 11.42 -14.73
CA LEU A 256 10.85 11.67 -14.49
C LEU A 256 11.70 10.40 -14.65
N GLU A 257 11.24 9.27 -14.13
CA GLU A 257 11.90 7.97 -14.31
C GLU A 257 12.02 7.62 -15.80
N MET A 258 10.96 7.84 -16.60
CA MET A 258 10.98 7.61 -18.06
C MET A 258 11.95 8.55 -18.78
N ILE A 259 11.98 9.84 -18.43
CA ILE A 259 12.91 10.84 -18.99
C ILE A 259 14.36 10.44 -18.70
N MET A 260 14.65 10.07 -17.44
CA MET A 260 15.99 9.66 -17.03
C MET A 260 16.44 8.39 -17.73
N ASP A 261 15.57 7.38 -17.79
CA ASP A 261 15.85 6.12 -18.45
C ASP A 261 16.11 6.31 -19.95
N ASP A 262 15.27 7.09 -20.65
CA ASP A 262 15.45 7.42 -22.07
C ASP A 262 16.78 8.16 -22.31
N HIS A 263 17.11 9.14 -21.46
CA HIS A 263 18.37 9.89 -21.57
C HIS A 263 19.60 8.99 -21.42
N LEU A 264 19.60 8.10 -20.41
CA LEU A 264 20.73 7.19 -20.15
C LEU A 264 20.94 6.17 -21.28
N ASN A 265 19.86 5.73 -21.92
CA ASN A 265 19.93 4.72 -22.98
C ASN A 265 20.17 5.30 -24.38
N ASN A 266 19.77 6.56 -24.64
CA ASN A 266 19.85 7.16 -25.98
C ASN A 266 20.99 8.18 -26.16
N HIS A 267 21.54 8.77 -25.10
CA HIS A 267 22.64 9.75 -25.19
C HIS A 267 24.02 9.16 -24.85
N GLY A 268 24.15 7.84 -24.84
CA GLY A 268 25.43 7.10 -24.77
C GLY A 268 26.04 6.76 -26.14
N GLN A 269 25.50 7.31 -27.24
CA GLN A 269 26.04 7.22 -28.61
C GLN A 269 26.50 8.58 -29.12
#